data_AF-A0A8I3A5A5-F1
#
_entry.id   AF-A0A8I3A5A5-F1
#
_cell.length_a   1.000
_cell.length_b   1.000
_cell.length_c   1.000
_cell.angle_alpha   90.00
_cell.angle_beta   90.00
_cell.angle_gamma   90.00
#
_symmetry.space_group_name_H-M   'P 1'
#
loop_
_entity.id
_entity.type
_entity.pdbx_description
1 polymer ?
#
loop_
_entity_poly.entity_id
_entity_poly.type
_entity_poly.pdbx_seq_one_letter_code
_entity_poly.pdbx_strand_id
1 'polypeptide(L)'
;MHRGIGYYVLDVSVILLSSRGADVVREAAAAALDLGFPELAVEWLEQGRSIVWGELLQLRGSYDQLSSAHSDHAHRLRDLFTALDHAGATREKSLTTFSESADGATQTLQQEADRHRALAIERDKLLQEIRRLPGFERFLLPKDFSQLRASAHSGPVVILNAAKHRCDALIVLADVDHVIHVSLPHFTLKRAADHQILLKTFLRQAHAIRSDERDGKTVTWDRGSWESFLAPLWNGIVKPVLDALAFSVRDLTLPRFTADSLIGVSKQSPGDISRIFWCPTGPFVFLPIHAAGFYDSQYSLPGHKVFDFAISSYVPTLSILARSPNLHAVPNDDLRLLAVRQPPSDGLGQLPGVASEIAYIKEPTPQSWSPLWEQSKKYSV
;
A
#
# COMPACT_ATOMS: atom_id res chain seq x y z
N MET A 1 1.40 39.53 18.06
CA MET A 1 1.33 39.31 16.60
C MET A 1 1.60 37.83 16.32
N HIS A 2 0.55 37.01 16.33
CA HIS A 2 0.59 35.59 15.98
C HIS A 2 -0.53 35.37 14.97
N ARG A 3 -0.18 35.13 13.71
CA ARG A 3 -1.14 34.74 12.69
C ARG A 3 -1.27 33.23 12.73
N GLY A 4 -2.41 32.75 13.23
CA GLY A 4 -2.81 31.36 13.22
C GLY A 4 -2.99 30.88 11.78
N ILE A 5 -2.25 29.82 11.43
CA ILE A 5 -2.45 29.06 10.20
C ILE A 5 -3.71 28.24 10.43
N GLY A 6 -4.82 28.70 9.84
CA GLY A 6 -6.09 28.00 9.86
C GLY A 6 -6.00 26.71 9.06
N TYR A 7 -6.24 25.59 9.73
CA TYR A 7 -6.42 24.28 9.13
C TYR A 7 -7.69 24.29 8.27
N TYR A 8 -7.55 24.59 6.98
CA TYR A 8 -8.62 24.36 6.00
C TYR A 8 -8.58 22.87 5.57
N VAL A 9 -9.21 22.01 6.36
CA VAL A 9 -9.48 20.60 6.04
C VAL A 9 -10.85 20.46 5.37
N LEU A 10 -11.12 21.33 4.40
CA LEU A 10 -12.32 21.25 3.57
C LEU A 10 -11.88 21.16 2.11
N ASP A 11 -12.43 20.15 1.42
CA ASP A 11 -12.33 19.87 -0.02
C ASP A 11 -11.14 19.02 -0.51
N VAL A 12 -10.64 18.11 0.33
CA VAL A 12 -9.62 17.13 -0.05
C VAL A 12 -10.25 15.82 -0.54
N SER A 13 -11.45 15.44 -0.07
CA SER A 13 -12.11 14.17 -0.45
C SER A 13 -12.51 14.08 -1.93
N VAL A 14 -12.87 15.21 -2.56
CA VAL A 14 -13.27 15.25 -3.99
C VAL A 14 -12.06 15.45 -4.92
N ILE A 15 -10.99 16.11 -4.45
CA ILE A 15 -9.76 16.32 -5.23
C ILE A 15 -8.84 15.09 -5.17
N LEU A 16 -8.87 14.32 -4.07
CA LEU A 16 -7.96 13.17 -3.86
C LEU A 16 -8.33 11.88 -4.60
N LEU A 17 -9.56 11.73 -5.08
CA LEU A 17 -9.98 10.57 -5.88
C LEU A 17 -9.56 10.68 -7.37
N SER A 18 -8.95 11.80 -7.76
CA SER A 18 -8.29 11.96 -9.07
C SER A 18 -6.78 11.69 -8.96
N SER A 19 -6.13 11.34 -10.08
CA SER A 19 -4.66 11.22 -10.18
C SER A 19 -3.89 12.44 -9.64
N ARG A 20 -4.54 13.62 -9.57
CA ARG A 20 -3.96 14.86 -9.04
C ARG A 20 -3.76 14.84 -7.53
N GLY A 21 -4.54 14.05 -6.79
CA GLY A 21 -4.47 14.01 -5.33
C GLY A 21 -3.30 13.21 -4.78
N ALA A 22 -3.06 12.03 -5.36
CA ALA A 22 -1.91 11.21 -5.03
C ALA A 22 -0.59 11.90 -5.38
N ASP A 23 -0.60 12.85 -6.31
CA ASP A 23 0.55 13.70 -6.65
C ASP A 23 0.81 14.72 -5.52
N VAL A 24 -0.22 15.40 -5.03
CA VAL A 24 -0.09 16.42 -3.96
C VAL A 24 0.54 15.84 -2.69
N VAL A 25 0.13 14.64 -2.27
CA VAL A 25 0.67 14.00 -1.05
C VAL A 25 2.17 13.69 -1.20
N ARG A 26 2.59 13.19 -2.37
CA ARG A 26 4.00 12.87 -2.64
C ARG A 26 4.88 14.12 -2.69
N GLU A 27 4.36 15.20 -3.29
CA GLU A 27 5.03 16.51 -3.33
C GLU A 27 5.11 17.15 -1.94
N ALA A 28 4.04 17.04 -1.13
CA ALA A 28 4.05 17.52 0.25
C ALA A 28 5.10 16.76 1.08
N ALA A 29 5.14 15.43 0.98
CA ALA A 29 6.15 14.62 1.63
C ALA A 29 7.57 15.02 1.20
N ALA A 30 7.79 15.27 -0.10
CA ALA A 30 9.07 15.76 -0.59
C ALA A 30 9.44 17.14 0.00
N ALA A 31 8.48 18.06 0.12
CA ALA A 31 8.70 19.35 0.75
C ALA A 31 9.05 19.23 2.25
N ALA A 32 8.40 18.31 2.99
CA ALA A 32 8.76 18.01 4.37
C ALA A 32 10.20 17.50 4.48
N LEU A 33 10.63 16.64 3.54
CA LEU A 33 12.02 16.16 3.48
C LEU A 33 13.02 17.24 3.10
N ASP A 34 12.66 18.22 2.26
CA ASP A 34 13.53 19.37 1.95
C ASP A 34 13.78 20.24 3.18
N LEU A 35 12.79 20.30 4.08
CA LEU A 35 12.86 21.03 5.34
C LEU A 35 13.46 20.22 6.50
N GLY A 36 13.85 18.96 6.26
CA GLY A 36 14.45 18.09 7.29
C GLY A 36 13.45 17.48 8.27
N PHE A 37 12.20 17.26 7.86
CA PHE A 37 11.13 16.66 8.68
C PHE A 37 10.66 15.29 8.13
N PRO A 38 11.47 14.23 8.24
CA PRO A 38 11.13 12.93 7.66
C PRO A 38 9.98 12.21 8.37
N GLU A 39 9.78 12.41 9.67
CA GLU A 39 8.63 11.87 10.43
C GLU A 39 7.31 12.44 9.90
N LEU A 40 7.28 13.76 9.66
CA LEU A 40 6.11 14.43 9.08
C LEU A 40 5.83 13.95 7.65
N ALA A 41 6.87 13.66 6.88
CA ALA A 41 6.72 13.07 5.55
C ALA A 41 6.04 11.68 5.62
N VAL A 42 6.43 10.84 6.60
CA VAL A 42 5.77 9.55 6.85
C VAL A 42 4.30 9.73 7.23
N GLU A 43 4.00 10.65 8.15
CA GLU A 43 2.62 10.95 8.57
C GLU A 43 1.74 11.40 7.40
N TRP A 44 2.25 12.31 6.55
CA TRP A 44 1.51 12.78 5.37
C TRP A 44 1.30 11.69 4.32
N LEU A 45 2.31 10.85 4.06
CA LEU A 45 2.19 9.71 3.14
C LEU A 45 1.15 8.70 3.63
N GLU A 46 1.12 8.41 4.93
CA GLU A 46 0.13 7.52 5.53
C GLU A 46 -1.28 8.15 5.48
N GLN A 47 -1.41 9.42 5.83
CA GLN A 47 -2.69 10.13 5.85
C GLN A 47 -3.29 10.21 4.46
N GLY A 48 -2.51 10.60 3.44
CA GLY A 48 -2.99 10.72 2.07
C GLY A 48 -3.51 9.40 1.49
N ARG A 49 -2.92 8.27 1.89
CA ARG A 49 -3.34 6.93 1.45
C ARG A 49 -4.50 6.39 2.28
N SER A 50 -4.63 6.81 3.54
CA SER A 50 -5.79 6.52 4.39
C SER A 50 -7.04 7.29 3.96
N ILE A 51 -6.93 8.33 3.12
CA ILE A 51 -8.12 8.96 2.52
C ILE A 51 -8.59 8.17 1.30
N VAL A 52 -7.67 7.66 0.47
CA VAL A 52 -8.01 6.84 -0.72
C VAL A 52 -8.44 5.41 -0.36
N TRP A 53 -7.88 4.84 0.71
CA TRP A 53 -8.16 3.45 1.13
C TRP A 53 -8.88 3.33 2.48
N GLY A 54 -8.94 4.40 3.27
CA GLY A 54 -9.17 4.30 4.72
C GLY A 54 -10.45 4.91 5.25
N GLU A 55 -11.35 5.47 4.44
CA GLU A 55 -12.68 5.80 4.95
C GLU A 55 -13.43 4.53 5.42
N LEU A 56 -13.27 3.36 4.79
CA LEU A 56 -14.03 2.17 5.24
C LEU A 56 -13.36 1.32 6.33
N LEU A 57 -12.03 1.35 6.46
CA LEU A 57 -11.28 0.36 7.25
C LEU A 57 -10.82 0.87 8.63
N GLN A 58 -10.52 2.17 8.77
CA GLN A 58 -10.20 2.81 10.06
C GLN A 58 -11.48 3.20 10.81
N LEU A 59 -12.55 3.55 10.08
CA LEU A 59 -13.87 3.77 10.65
C LEU A 59 -14.34 2.52 11.40
N ARG A 60 -14.30 1.32 10.81
CA ARG A 60 -14.83 0.11 11.49
C ARG A 60 -14.22 -0.13 12.87
N GLY A 61 -12.89 -0.17 12.99
CA GLY A 61 -12.25 -0.46 14.28
C GLY A 61 -12.49 0.63 15.35
N SER A 62 -12.38 1.90 14.96
CA SER A 62 -12.60 3.02 15.90
C SER A 62 -14.08 3.19 16.25
N TYR A 63 -14.96 2.97 15.26
CA TYR A 63 -16.41 2.99 15.42
C TYR A 63 -16.90 1.85 16.30
N ASP A 64 -16.37 0.63 16.16
CA ASP A 64 -16.75 -0.50 17.00
C ASP A 64 -16.41 -0.22 18.47
N GLN A 65 -15.23 0.34 18.73
CA GLN A 65 -14.83 0.80 20.07
C GLN A 65 -15.76 1.90 20.58
N LEU A 66 -16.05 2.92 19.78
CA LEU A 66 -16.97 4.01 20.14
C LEU A 66 -18.39 3.48 20.38
N SER A 67 -18.87 2.56 19.57
CA SER A 67 -20.21 1.97 19.67
C SER A 67 -20.34 1.13 20.93
N SER A 68 -19.25 0.47 21.37
CA SER A 68 -19.24 -0.32 22.60
C SER A 68 -19.20 0.54 23.87
N ALA A 69 -18.49 1.67 23.85
CA ALA A 69 -18.29 2.52 25.03
C ALA A 69 -19.29 3.69 25.12
N HIS A 70 -19.69 4.26 23.99
CA HIS A 70 -20.50 5.47 23.87
C HIS A 70 -21.47 5.39 22.68
N SER A 71 -22.46 4.50 22.79
CA SER A 71 -23.45 4.20 21.73
C SER A 71 -24.08 5.45 21.12
N ASP A 72 -24.49 6.42 21.94
CA ASP A 72 -25.19 7.62 21.46
C ASP A 72 -24.32 8.47 20.52
N HIS A 73 -23.03 8.59 20.81
CA HIS A 73 -22.08 9.28 19.95
C HIS A 73 -21.85 8.51 18.65
N ALA A 74 -21.78 7.18 18.72
CA ALA A 74 -21.65 6.34 17.53
C ALA A 74 -22.89 6.43 16.61
N HIS A 75 -24.10 6.44 17.18
CA HIS A 75 -25.34 6.65 16.43
C HIS A 75 -25.36 8.01 15.73
N ARG A 76 -25.13 9.10 16.46
CA ARG A 76 -25.05 10.46 15.89
C ARG A 76 -24.00 10.56 14.79
N LEU A 77 -22.85 9.92 14.97
CA LEU A 77 -21.76 9.93 13.99
C LEU A 77 -22.16 9.20 12.70
N ARG A 78 -22.82 8.04 12.81
CA ARG A 78 -23.34 7.28 11.66
C ARG A 78 -24.42 8.03 10.91
N ASP A 79 -25.36 8.65 11.62
CA ASP A 79 -26.43 9.43 10.98
C ASP A 79 -25.85 10.63 10.21
N LEU A 80 -24.83 11.27 10.77
CA LEU A 80 -24.15 12.39 10.14
C LEU A 80 -23.34 11.99 8.91
N PHE A 81 -22.60 10.88 8.96
CA PHE A 81 -21.92 10.35 7.78
C PHE A 81 -22.91 9.95 6.68
N THR A 82 -24.03 9.33 7.06
CA THR A 82 -25.10 9.00 6.12
C THR A 82 -25.64 10.28 5.46
N ALA A 83 -25.88 11.35 6.21
CA ALA A 83 -26.34 12.63 5.66
C ALA A 83 -25.34 13.30 4.73
N LEU A 84 -24.03 13.20 5.03
CA LEU A 84 -22.94 13.69 4.18
C LEU A 84 -22.86 12.91 2.86
N ASP A 85 -22.96 11.58 2.91
CA ASP A 85 -22.96 10.72 1.71
C ASP A 85 -24.11 11.05 0.76
N HIS A 86 -25.32 11.25 1.31
CA HIS A 86 -26.49 11.64 0.52
C HIS A 86 -26.36 13.05 -0.07
N ALA A 87 -25.73 13.98 0.64
CA ALA A 87 -25.46 15.32 0.13
C ALA A 87 -24.39 15.30 -1.00
N GLY A 88 -23.38 14.43 -0.89
CA GLY A 88 -22.38 14.24 -1.94
C GLY A 88 -22.94 13.62 -3.22
N ALA A 89 -23.75 12.56 -3.07
CA ALA A 89 -24.38 11.87 -4.21
C ALA A 89 -25.39 12.74 -4.97
N THR A 90 -26.11 13.63 -4.28
CA THR A 90 -27.01 14.59 -4.92
C THR A 90 -26.23 15.62 -5.73
N ARG A 91 -25.10 16.11 -5.22
CA ARG A 91 -24.21 17.05 -5.93
C ARG A 91 -23.63 16.43 -7.20
N GLU A 92 -23.21 15.16 -7.15
CA GLU A 92 -22.70 14.45 -8.33
C GLU A 92 -23.77 14.29 -9.42
N LYS A 93 -24.99 13.90 -9.04
CA LYS A 93 -26.14 13.81 -9.96
C LYS A 93 -26.52 15.16 -10.55
N SER A 94 -26.47 16.22 -9.75
CA SER A 94 -26.64 17.60 -10.19
C SER A 94 -25.63 17.93 -11.29
N LEU A 95 -24.34 17.70 -11.06
CA LEU A 95 -23.26 17.99 -12.02
C LEU A 95 -23.38 17.22 -13.35
N THR A 96 -23.97 16.01 -13.35
CA THR A 96 -24.12 15.19 -14.57
C THR A 96 -25.38 15.49 -15.39
N THR A 97 -26.38 16.19 -14.83
CA THR A 97 -27.74 16.30 -15.43
C THR A 97 -28.01 17.66 -16.07
N PHE A 98 -27.18 18.69 -15.86
CA PHE A 98 -27.49 20.05 -16.32
C PHE A 98 -27.07 20.36 -17.77
N SER A 99 -28.05 20.34 -18.68
CA SER A 99 -27.99 20.94 -20.03
C SER A 99 -29.03 22.06 -20.27
N GLU A 100 -29.97 22.38 -19.38
CA GLU A 100 -31.01 23.38 -19.70
C GLU A 100 -31.38 24.26 -18.49
N SER A 101 -31.23 25.59 -18.62
CA SER A 101 -31.60 26.70 -17.71
C SER A 101 -30.54 27.19 -16.69
N ALA A 102 -30.00 28.39 -16.91
CA ALA A 102 -28.85 28.95 -16.17
C ALA A 102 -29.15 29.55 -14.78
N ASP A 103 -30.36 30.05 -14.52
CA ASP A 103 -30.66 30.76 -13.25
C ASP A 103 -31.07 29.82 -12.09
N GLY A 104 -31.92 28.82 -12.35
CA GLY A 104 -32.36 27.86 -11.33
C GLY A 104 -31.27 26.85 -10.91
N ALA A 105 -30.36 26.51 -11.82
CA ALA A 105 -29.23 25.62 -11.54
C ALA A 105 -28.24 26.24 -10.54
N THR A 106 -27.99 27.54 -10.64
CA THR A 106 -27.05 28.27 -9.77
C THR A 106 -27.56 28.33 -8.33
N GLN A 107 -28.86 28.53 -8.12
CA GLN A 107 -29.48 28.58 -6.80
C GLN A 107 -29.50 27.20 -6.10
N THR A 108 -29.71 26.14 -6.87
CA THR A 108 -29.71 24.75 -6.36
C THR A 108 -28.31 24.31 -5.95
N LEU A 109 -27.28 24.61 -6.76
CA LEU A 109 -25.88 24.33 -6.43
C LEU A 109 -25.40 25.10 -5.19
N GLN A 110 -25.86 26.35 -5.01
CA GLN A 110 -25.53 27.17 -3.86
C GLN A 110 -26.14 26.60 -2.56
N GLN A 111 -27.42 26.21 -2.59
CA GLN A 111 -28.09 25.57 -1.45
C GLN A 111 -27.43 24.23 -1.08
N GLU A 112 -27.01 23.46 -2.08
CA GLU A 112 -26.33 22.19 -1.88
C GLU A 112 -24.92 22.38 -1.28
N ALA A 113 -24.19 23.40 -1.73
CA ALA A 113 -22.92 23.80 -1.13
C ALA A 113 -23.07 24.28 0.32
N ASP A 114 -24.11 25.06 0.62
CA ASP A 114 -24.37 25.56 1.98
C ASP A 114 -24.82 24.44 2.92
N ARG A 115 -25.63 23.50 2.45
CA ARG A 115 -25.97 22.27 3.18
C ARG A 115 -24.73 21.44 3.49
N HIS A 116 -23.85 21.25 2.51
CA HIS A 116 -22.60 20.50 2.70
C HIS A 116 -21.67 21.18 3.71
N ARG A 117 -21.56 22.52 3.68
CA ARG A 117 -20.82 23.29 4.69
C ARG A 117 -21.41 23.13 6.09
N ALA A 118 -22.74 23.18 6.23
CA ALA A 118 -23.40 23.02 7.52
C ALA A 118 -23.12 21.63 8.14
N LEU A 119 -23.24 20.56 7.33
CA LEU A 119 -22.94 19.19 7.77
C LEU A 119 -21.46 19.01 8.13
N ALA A 120 -20.54 19.66 7.40
CA ALA A 120 -19.11 19.62 7.74
C ALA A 120 -18.82 20.30 9.09
N ILE A 121 -19.48 21.42 9.39
CA ILE A 121 -19.37 22.10 10.69
C ILE A 121 -19.92 21.21 11.81
N GLU A 122 -21.06 20.56 11.58
CA GLU A 122 -21.64 19.63 12.56
C GLU A 122 -20.73 18.43 12.81
N ARG A 123 -20.08 17.92 11.76
CA ARG A 123 -19.09 16.84 11.87
C ARG A 123 -17.93 17.26 12.74
N ASP A 124 -17.37 18.43 12.50
CA ASP A 124 -16.22 18.90 13.27
C ASP A 124 -16.58 19.11 14.75
N LYS A 125 -17.79 19.58 15.06
CA LYS A 125 -18.31 19.67 16.43
C LYS A 125 -18.46 18.31 17.10
N LEU A 126 -19.10 17.34 16.43
CA LEU A 126 -19.30 16.00 16.98
C LEU A 126 -17.96 15.27 17.21
N LEU A 127 -17.00 15.43 16.29
CA LEU A 127 -15.65 14.88 16.48
C LEU A 127 -14.95 15.51 17.69
N GLN A 128 -15.14 16.81 17.94
CA GLN A 128 -14.60 17.46 19.14
C GLN A 128 -15.28 16.96 20.44
N GLU A 129 -16.59 16.71 20.41
CA GLU A 129 -17.30 16.09 21.53
C GLU A 129 -16.73 14.70 21.85
N ILE A 130 -16.58 13.85 20.83
CA ILE A 130 -16.02 12.50 20.98
C ILE A 130 -14.59 12.55 21.52
N ARG A 131 -13.77 13.50 21.06
CA ARG A 131 -12.38 13.65 21.52
C ARG A 131 -12.22 14.16 22.95
N ARG A 132 -13.32 14.54 23.62
CA ARG A 132 -13.30 14.85 25.05
C ARG A 132 -13.60 13.63 25.93
N LEU A 133 -13.98 12.50 25.32
CA LEU A 133 -14.24 11.27 26.04
C LEU A 133 -12.91 10.56 26.36
N PRO A 134 -12.74 10.02 27.58
CA PRO A 134 -11.53 9.29 27.95
C PRO A 134 -11.25 8.12 27.01
N GLY A 135 -10.03 8.07 26.45
CA GLY A 135 -9.61 7.04 25.49
C GLY A 135 -9.97 7.34 24.02
N PHE A 136 -10.65 8.46 23.74
CA PHE A 136 -11.04 8.89 22.40
C PHE A 136 -10.39 10.22 21.98
N GLU A 137 -9.38 10.70 22.70
CA GLU A 137 -8.74 12.02 22.51
C GLU A 137 -8.20 12.22 21.09
N ARG A 138 -7.79 11.12 20.45
CA ARG A 138 -7.32 11.08 19.06
C ARG A 138 -8.30 10.44 18.09
N PHE A 139 -9.58 10.36 18.43
CA PHE A 139 -10.59 9.72 17.59
C PHE A 139 -10.65 10.34 16.20
N LEU A 140 -10.41 9.50 15.18
CA LEU A 140 -10.30 9.88 13.77
C LEU A 140 -9.31 11.02 13.48
N LEU A 141 -8.33 11.25 14.36
CA LEU A 141 -7.17 12.07 14.03
C LEU A 141 -6.15 11.23 13.25
N PRO A 142 -5.36 11.85 12.36
CA PRO A 142 -4.20 11.20 11.77
C PRO A 142 -3.30 10.62 12.87
N LYS A 143 -2.78 9.41 12.61
CA LYS A 143 -1.78 8.81 13.48
C LYS A 143 -0.50 9.63 13.40
N ASP A 144 0.08 9.93 14.55
CA ASP A 144 1.42 10.50 14.60
C ASP A 144 2.48 9.42 14.34
N PHE A 145 3.72 9.86 14.11
CA PHE A 145 4.83 8.97 13.82
C PHE A 145 5.06 7.94 14.93
N SER A 146 4.84 8.28 16.20
CA SER A 146 5.02 7.33 17.30
C SER A 146 4.05 6.14 17.20
N GLN A 147 2.80 6.40 16.82
CA GLN A 147 1.77 5.38 16.59
C GLN A 147 2.03 4.59 15.30
N LEU A 148 2.57 5.24 14.26
CA LEU A 148 2.91 4.59 12.99
C LEU A 148 4.12 3.67 13.13
N ARG A 149 5.16 4.13 13.82
CA ARG A 149 6.37 3.38 14.09
C ARG A 149 6.10 2.06 14.79
N ALA A 150 5.19 2.05 15.78
CA ALA A 150 4.78 0.83 16.47
C ALA A 150 4.21 -0.24 15.53
N SER A 151 3.77 0.13 14.33
CA SER A 151 3.27 -0.81 13.32
C SER A 151 4.40 -1.60 12.63
N ALA A 152 5.66 -1.17 12.72
CA ALA A 152 6.81 -1.82 12.10
C ALA A 152 7.40 -2.99 12.94
N HIS A 153 6.60 -3.58 13.84
CA HIS A 153 7.04 -4.65 14.75
C HIS A 153 7.41 -5.96 14.03
N SER A 154 6.79 -6.24 12.87
CA SER A 154 7.08 -7.44 12.06
C SER A 154 8.34 -7.33 11.20
N GLY A 155 9.03 -6.19 11.22
CA GLY A 155 10.23 -5.92 10.43
C GLY A 155 10.24 -4.53 9.79
N PRO A 156 11.37 -4.12 9.19
CA PRO A 156 11.53 -2.80 8.60
C PRO A 156 10.48 -2.49 7.53
N VAL A 157 9.90 -1.29 7.61
CA VAL A 157 8.97 -0.77 6.59
C VAL A 157 9.69 0.31 5.79
N VAL A 158 9.79 0.11 4.48
CA VAL A 158 10.45 1.02 3.56
C VAL A 158 9.40 1.69 2.67
N ILE A 159 9.11 2.96 2.95
CA ILE A 159 8.20 3.77 2.13
C ILE A 159 9.00 4.38 0.99
N LEU A 160 8.61 4.08 -0.26
CA LEU A 160 9.24 4.67 -1.44
C LEU A 160 8.40 5.84 -1.93
N ASN A 161 8.94 7.06 -1.84
CA ASN A 161 8.33 8.28 -2.33
C ASN A 161 8.95 8.71 -3.66
N ALA A 162 8.13 8.96 -4.68
CA ALA A 162 8.57 9.60 -5.91
C ALA A 162 7.90 10.96 -6.04
N ALA A 163 8.66 12.04 -6.05
CA ALA A 163 8.19 13.40 -6.34
C ALA A 163 8.94 13.97 -7.56
N LYS A 164 8.47 15.11 -8.08
CA LYS A 164 9.02 15.72 -9.30
C LYS A 164 10.52 16.02 -9.20
N HIS A 165 10.97 16.56 -8.07
CA HIS A 165 12.37 16.99 -7.89
C HIS A 165 13.23 16.02 -7.08
N ARG A 166 12.62 15.08 -6.35
CA ARG A 166 13.35 14.10 -5.54
C ARG A 166 12.61 12.77 -5.42
N CYS A 167 13.37 11.71 -5.17
CA CYS A 167 12.85 10.39 -4.85
C CYS A 167 13.60 9.89 -3.63
N ASP A 168 12.88 9.21 -2.74
CA ASP A 168 13.37 8.92 -1.40
C ASP A 168 12.84 7.57 -0.92
N ALA A 169 13.63 6.91 -0.08
CA ALA A 169 13.18 5.82 0.77
C ALA A 169 13.17 6.29 2.23
N LEU A 170 12.04 6.10 2.90
CA LEU A 170 11.85 6.39 4.33
C LEU A 170 11.72 5.05 5.05
N ILE A 171 12.70 4.74 5.88
CA ILE A 171 12.77 3.47 6.59
C ILE A 171 12.27 3.69 8.02
N VAL A 172 11.23 2.94 8.39
CA VAL A 172 10.61 2.95 9.71
C VAL A 172 10.94 1.64 10.42
N LEU A 173 11.53 1.75 11.60
CA LEU A 173 11.87 0.62 12.48
C LEU A 173 11.14 0.81 13.82
N ALA A 174 10.59 -0.26 14.39
CA ALA A 174 9.79 -0.19 15.62
C ALA A 174 10.57 0.43 16.79
N ASP A 175 11.86 0.11 16.89
CA ASP A 175 12.71 0.46 18.03
C ASP A 175 13.53 1.74 17.85
N VAL A 176 13.43 2.42 16.69
CA VAL A 176 14.18 3.65 16.38
C VAL A 176 13.23 4.85 16.37
N ASP A 177 13.52 5.89 17.14
CA ASP A 177 12.63 7.04 17.37
C ASP A 177 12.58 8.09 16.24
N HIS A 178 13.34 7.86 15.18
CA HIS A 178 13.38 8.70 14.01
C HIS A 178 13.29 7.87 12.73
N VAL A 179 12.97 8.53 11.62
CA VAL A 179 12.95 7.93 10.30
C VAL A 179 14.36 7.94 9.72
N ILE A 180 14.83 6.78 9.24
CA ILE A 180 16.07 6.73 8.46
C ILE A 180 15.73 7.13 7.03
N HIS A 181 16.15 8.33 6.65
CA HIS A 181 15.93 8.89 5.33
C HIS A 181 17.08 8.53 4.38
N VAL A 182 16.73 7.96 3.23
CA VAL A 182 17.66 7.63 2.15
C VAL A 182 17.23 8.35 0.88
N SER A 183 18.07 9.27 0.39
CA SER A 183 17.85 9.89 -0.92
C SER A 183 18.16 8.91 -2.05
N LEU A 184 17.33 8.90 -3.09
CA LEU A 184 17.47 8.04 -4.27
C LEU A 184 17.77 8.88 -5.53
N PRO A 185 18.88 9.63 -5.58
CA PRO A 185 19.15 10.59 -6.66
C PRO A 185 19.31 9.93 -8.03
N HIS A 186 19.66 8.65 -8.06
CA HIS A 186 19.86 7.89 -9.29
C HIS A 186 18.58 7.28 -9.86
N PHE A 187 17.45 7.40 -9.15
CA PHE A 187 16.16 6.84 -9.55
C PHE A 187 15.02 7.86 -9.44
N THR A 188 14.93 8.74 -10.45
CA THR A 188 13.96 9.84 -10.51
C THR A 188 12.54 9.39 -10.82
N LEU A 189 11.55 10.27 -10.61
CA LEU A 189 10.14 10.02 -10.97
C LEU A 189 9.99 9.63 -12.45
N LYS A 190 10.70 10.33 -13.34
CA LYS A 190 10.72 10.01 -14.76
C LYS A 190 11.28 8.61 -14.99
N ARG A 191 12.42 8.26 -14.37
CA ARG A 191 13.02 6.93 -14.49
C ARG A 191 12.08 5.83 -14.01
N ALA A 192 11.37 6.06 -12.91
CA ALA A 192 10.36 5.13 -12.40
C ALA A 192 9.18 4.95 -13.35
N ALA A 193 8.68 6.02 -13.95
CA ALA A 193 7.63 5.97 -14.98
C ALA A 193 8.10 5.25 -16.25
N ASP A 194 9.31 5.56 -16.73
CA ASP A 194 9.92 4.89 -17.89
C ASP A 194 10.07 3.39 -17.63
N HIS A 195 10.50 3.00 -16.42
CA HIS A 195 10.58 1.60 -16.01
C HIS A 195 9.21 0.92 -16.00
N GLN A 196 8.17 1.59 -15.49
CA GLN A 196 6.81 1.05 -15.54
C GLN A 196 6.35 0.79 -16.98
N ILE A 197 6.64 1.70 -17.92
CA ILE A 197 6.32 1.53 -19.34
C ILE A 197 7.10 0.35 -19.93
N LEU A 198 8.40 0.26 -19.65
CA LEU A 198 9.25 -0.85 -20.10
C LEU A 198 8.72 -2.19 -19.61
N LEU A 199 8.37 -2.31 -18.34
CA LEU A 199 7.79 -3.54 -17.78
C LEU A 199 6.48 -3.91 -18.45
N LYS A 200 5.57 -2.95 -18.68
CA LYS A 200 4.30 -3.21 -19.36
C LYS A 200 4.53 -3.70 -20.79
N THR A 201 5.49 -3.11 -21.51
CA THR A 201 5.86 -3.53 -22.87
C THR A 201 6.43 -4.94 -22.85
N PHE A 202 7.35 -5.23 -21.93
CA PHE A 202 7.92 -6.55 -21.74
C PHE A 202 6.85 -7.61 -21.45
N LEU A 203 5.94 -7.34 -20.49
CA LEU A 203 4.85 -8.26 -20.13
C LEU A 203 3.85 -8.49 -21.29
N ARG A 204 3.63 -7.50 -22.16
CA ARG A 204 2.81 -7.68 -23.37
C ARG A 204 3.50 -8.57 -24.40
N GLN A 205 4.79 -8.37 -24.63
CA GLN A 205 5.58 -9.22 -25.54
C GLN A 205 5.66 -10.66 -25.01
N ALA A 206 5.92 -10.81 -23.72
CA ALA A 206 5.87 -12.04 -22.95
C ALA A 206 4.54 -12.80 -23.13
N HIS A 207 3.41 -12.10 -23.08
CA HIS A 207 2.09 -12.69 -23.29
C HIS A 207 1.84 -13.08 -24.75
N ALA A 208 2.29 -12.28 -25.71
CA ALA A 208 2.19 -12.60 -27.14
C ALA A 208 3.00 -13.88 -27.47
N ILE A 209 4.19 -14.00 -26.89
CA ILE A 209 5.07 -15.18 -26.97
C ILE A 209 4.39 -16.43 -26.42
N ARG A 210 3.76 -16.36 -25.24
CA ARG A 210 3.01 -17.49 -24.65
C ARG A 210 1.77 -17.88 -25.46
N SER A 211 1.22 -16.96 -26.24
CA SER A 211 0.15 -17.28 -27.19
C SER A 211 0.68 -18.05 -28.40
N ASP A 212 1.93 -17.83 -28.80
CA ASP A 212 2.60 -18.46 -29.96
C ASP A 212 3.20 -19.83 -29.60
N GLU A 213 3.55 -20.07 -28.33
CA GLU A 213 3.87 -21.41 -27.80
C GLU A 213 2.69 -22.39 -27.91
N ARG A 214 1.45 -21.89 -28.05
CA ARG A 214 0.25 -22.71 -28.35
C ARG A 214 0.33 -23.37 -29.73
N ASP A 215 1.16 -22.85 -30.63
CA ASP A 215 1.47 -23.42 -31.96
C ASP A 215 2.78 -24.24 -31.98
N GLY A 216 3.33 -24.61 -30.82
CA GLY A 216 4.43 -25.58 -30.71
C GLY A 216 5.83 -25.05 -30.99
N LYS A 217 6.03 -23.71 -31.02
CA LYS A 217 7.37 -23.11 -31.11
C LYS A 217 7.91 -22.79 -29.72
N THR A 218 9.03 -23.41 -29.34
CA THR A 218 9.77 -23.06 -28.12
C THR A 218 10.31 -21.63 -28.26
N VAL A 219 9.75 -20.69 -27.53
CA VAL A 219 10.27 -19.33 -27.52
C VAL A 219 11.35 -19.23 -26.45
N THR A 220 12.59 -19.08 -26.90
CA THR A 220 13.70 -18.71 -26.02
C THR A 220 13.48 -17.27 -25.56
N TRP A 221 13.17 -17.09 -24.28
CA TRP A 221 13.27 -15.78 -23.64
C TRP A 221 14.70 -15.28 -23.82
N ASP A 222 14.89 -14.16 -24.53
CA ASP A 222 16.19 -13.50 -24.52
C ASP A 222 16.47 -13.10 -23.08
N ARG A 223 17.43 -13.80 -22.46
CA ARG A 223 17.74 -13.66 -21.04
C ARG A 223 18.03 -12.20 -20.72
N GLY A 224 18.72 -11.47 -21.61
CA GLY A 224 19.14 -10.07 -21.48
C GLY A 224 18.02 -9.03 -21.30
N SER A 225 16.76 -9.42 -21.46
CA SER A 225 15.63 -8.48 -21.44
C SER A 225 15.27 -8.01 -20.03
N TRP A 226 15.36 -8.87 -19.01
CA TRP A 226 14.89 -8.53 -17.66
C TRP A 226 16.01 -7.93 -16.78
N GLU A 227 17.30 -8.20 -17.04
CA GLU A 227 18.43 -7.57 -16.34
C GLU A 227 18.45 -6.06 -16.59
N SER A 228 18.16 -5.65 -17.82
CA SER A 228 18.09 -4.24 -18.23
C SER A 228 17.11 -3.42 -17.37
N PHE A 229 16.17 -4.12 -16.72
CA PHE A 229 15.14 -3.55 -15.89
C PHE A 229 15.34 -3.81 -14.38
N LEU A 230 15.81 -4.99 -13.97
CA LEU A 230 15.99 -5.35 -12.54
C LEU A 230 17.29 -4.78 -11.93
N ALA A 231 18.38 -4.68 -12.71
CA ALA A 231 19.64 -4.16 -12.23
C ALA A 231 19.57 -2.65 -11.87
N PRO A 232 18.87 -1.78 -12.64
CA PRO A 232 18.62 -0.41 -12.22
C PRO A 232 17.84 -0.27 -10.91
N LEU A 233 16.86 -1.15 -10.64
CA LEU A 233 16.11 -1.16 -9.37
C LEU A 233 17.04 -1.53 -8.21
N TRP A 234 17.96 -2.46 -8.44
CA TRP A 234 18.94 -2.86 -7.45
C TRP A 234 19.85 -1.68 -7.07
N ASN A 235 20.53 -1.09 -8.05
CA ASN A 235 21.48 0.00 -7.80
C ASN A 235 20.80 1.28 -7.33
N GLY A 236 19.63 1.60 -7.87
CA GLY A 236 18.97 2.88 -7.64
C GLY A 236 18.06 2.92 -6.43
N ILE A 237 17.60 1.77 -5.92
CA ILE A 237 16.61 1.70 -4.84
C ILE A 237 17.05 0.72 -3.76
N VAL A 238 17.24 -0.56 -4.11
CA VAL A 238 17.36 -1.61 -3.08
C VAL A 238 18.70 -1.59 -2.37
N LYS A 239 19.81 -1.51 -3.11
CA LYS A 239 21.14 -1.47 -2.49
C LYS A 239 21.29 -0.27 -1.54
N PRO A 240 20.91 0.98 -1.91
CA PRO A 240 20.92 2.10 -0.95
C PRO A 240 20.10 1.84 0.32
N VAL A 241 18.92 1.22 0.19
CA VAL A 241 18.08 0.86 1.34
C VAL A 241 18.73 -0.20 2.22
N LEU A 242 19.29 -1.26 1.62
CA LEU A 242 19.97 -2.33 2.35
C LEU A 242 21.24 -1.81 3.04
N ASP A 243 22.01 -0.95 2.38
CA ASP A 243 23.18 -0.29 2.96
C ASP A 243 22.75 0.53 4.19
N ALA A 244 21.71 1.36 4.08
CA ALA A 244 21.20 2.19 5.18
C ALA A 244 20.65 1.39 6.36
N LEU A 245 19.94 0.29 6.08
CA LEU A 245 19.51 -0.67 7.09
C LEU A 245 20.74 -1.24 7.81
N ALA A 246 21.77 -1.68 7.07
CA ALA A 246 22.99 -2.21 7.65
C ALA A 246 23.79 -1.16 8.44
N PHE A 247 23.74 0.13 8.09
CA PHE A 247 24.35 1.20 8.88
C PHE A 247 23.60 1.47 10.18
N SER A 248 22.27 1.55 10.14
CA SER A 248 21.46 1.90 11.32
C SER A 248 21.37 0.77 12.34
N VAL A 249 21.44 -0.46 11.84
CA VAL A 249 21.43 -1.70 12.64
C VAL A 249 22.80 -1.98 13.30
N ARG A 250 23.87 -1.29 12.89
CA ARG A 250 25.19 -1.40 13.56
C ARG A 250 25.22 -0.75 14.94
N ASP A 251 24.30 0.16 15.25
CA ASP A 251 24.20 0.83 16.56
C ASP A 251 23.18 0.18 17.52
N LEU A 252 22.35 -0.75 17.04
CA LEU A 252 21.49 -1.60 17.85
C LEU A 252 21.43 -3.00 17.21
N THR A 253 22.26 -3.90 17.74
CA THR A 253 22.32 -5.36 17.49
C THR A 253 21.36 -5.95 16.42
N LEU A 254 21.74 -5.90 15.14
CA LEU A 254 21.58 -7.06 14.22
C LEU A 254 22.87 -7.21 13.37
N PRO A 255 23.14 -8.40 12.81
CA PRO A 255 24.47 -8.78 12.37
C PRO A 255 24.85 -8.14 11.04
N ARG A 256 26.07 -7.61 11.03
CA ARG A 256 26.80 -7.20 9.84
C ARG A 256 27.06 -8.43 8.96
N PHE A 257 26.56 -8.47 7.73
CA PHE A 257 27.18 -9.28 6.69
C PHE A 257 28.29 -8.44 6.04
N THR A 258 29.44 -8.37 6.70
CA THR A 258 30.72 -8.35 5.99
C THR A 258 31.04 -9.79 5.62
N ALA A 259 31.44 -10.02 4.38
CA ALA A 259 31.50 -11.32 3.71
C ALA A 259 32.37 -12.42 4.36
N ASP A 260 32.99 -12.21 5.53
CA ASP A 260 33.99 -13.11 6.11
C ASP A 260 33.67 -13.63 7.53
N SER A 261 32.45 -13.50 8.05
CA SER A 261 32.07 -14.20 9.31
C SER A 261 30.57 -14.45 9.41
N LEU A 262 30.17 -15.64 8.97
CA LEU A 262 28.86 -16.21 9.21
C LEU A 262 28.91 -17.00 10.52
N ILE A 263 28.44 -16.43 11.64
CA ILE A 263 27.82 -17.05 12.84
C ILE A 263 27.82 -16.00 13.95
N GLY A 264 26.64 -15.73 14.56
CA GLY A 264 26.58 -15.15 15.92
C GLY A 264 25.58 -14.02 16.15
N VAL A 265 24.28 -14.27 15.99
CA VAL A 265 23.22 -13.59 16.77
C VAL A 265 22.43 -14.67 17.49
N SER A 266 22.27 -14.56 18.81
CA SER A 266 21.73 -15.64 19.62
C SER A 266 20.21 -15.80 19.48
N LYS A 267 19.80 -17.05 19.22
CA LYS A 267 18.44 -17.66 19.33
C LYS A 267 17.33 -17.08 18.43
N GLN A 268 17.62 -16.91 17.15
CA GLN A 268 16.66 -17.32 16.11
C GLN A 268 17.34 -18.41 15.29
N SER A 269 16.57 -19.43 14.88
CA SER A 269 17.11 -20.63 14.25
C SER A 269 18.01 -20.25 13.07
N PRO A 270 19.19 -20.89 12.88
CA PRO A 270 20.05 -20.65 11.73
C PRO A 270 19.26 -20.98 10.45
N GLY A 271 18.70 -19.98 9.78
CA GLY A 271 17.85 -20.17 8.60
C GLY A 271 16.79 -19.10 8.35
N ASP A 272 16.42 -18.27 9.34
CA ASP A 272 15.34 -17.30 9.16
C ASP A 272 15.84 -15.99 8.52
N ILE A 273 15.65 -15.88 7.20
CA ILE A 273 15.87 -14.65 6.44
C ILE A 273 14.93 -13.55 6.98
N SER A 274 15.47 -12.37 7.29
CA SER A 274 14.68 -11.23 7.78
C SER A 274 13.67 -10.74 6.73
N ARG A 275 12.49 -10.28 7.17
CA ARG A 275 11.45 -9.75 6.27
C ARG A 275 11.57 -8.23 6.13
N ILE A 276 11.40 -7.71 4.91
CA ILE A 276 11.28 -6.28 4.61
C ILE A 276 9.90 -6.00 4.00
N PHE A 277 9.24 -4.95 4.48
CA PHE A 277 7.97 -4.47 3.93
C PHE A 277 8.18 -3.24 3.05
N TRP A 278 7.84 -3.35 1.77
CA TRP A 278 7.85 -2.25 0.81
C TRP A 278 6.50 -1.55 0.80
N CYS A 279 6.49 -0.24 1.05
CA CYS A 279 5.32 0.63 0.96
C CYS A 279 5.51 1.64 -0.19
N PRO A 280 5.42 1.21 -1.46
CA PRO A 280 5.70 2.08 -2.60
C PRO A 280 4.58 3.07 -2.88
N THR A 281 4.93 4.24 -3.43
CA THR A 281 3.99 5.27 -3.91
C THR A 281 4.19 5.57 -5.40
N GLY A 282 3.17 6.13 -6.05
CA GLY A 282 3.26 6.54 -7.46
C GLY A 282 3.71 5.40 -8.39
N PRO A 283 4.63 5.66 -9.34
CA PRO A 283 5.11 4.64 -10.28
C PRO A 283 5.81 3.45 -9.61
N PHE A 284 6.39 3.61 -8.40
CA PHE A 284 7.06 2.51 -7.70
C PHE A 284 6.13 1.34 -7.37
N VAL A 285 4.82 1.58 -7.26
CA VAL A 285 3.82 0.53 -6.98
C VAL A 285 3.83 -0.58 -8.03
N PHE A 286 4.25 -0.26 -9.25
CA PHE A 286 4.23 -1.19 -10.37
C PHE A 286 5.60 -1.83 -10.65
N LEU A 287 6.62 -1.51 -9.86
CA LEU A 287 7.97 -2.05 -10.05
C LEU A 287 8.18 -3.28 -9.16
N PRO A 288 8.78 -4.37 -9.67
CA PRO A 288 9.06 -5.58 -8.90
C PRO A 288 10.34 -5.38 -8.07
N ILE A 289 10.27 -4.46 -7.10
CA ILE A 289 11.36 -4.17 -6.16
C ILE A 289 11.88 -5.45 -5.49
N HIS A 290 11.00 -6.39 -5.14
CA HIS A 290 11.35 -7.69 -4.58
C HIS A 290 12.25 -8.56 -5.46
N ALA A 291 12.23 -8.34 -6.78
CA ALA A 291 13.05 -9.05 -7.76
C ALA A 291 14.26 -8.23 -8.22
N ALA A 292 14.53 -7.07 -7.61
CA ALA A 292 15.68 -6.28 -7.99
C ALA A 292 16.97 -7.07 -7.74
N GLY A 293 17.85 -7.08 -8.74
CA GLY A 293 19.14 -7.73 -8.61
C GLY A 293 19.90 -7.84 -9.92
N PHE A 294 21.13 -8.32 -9.82
CA PHE A 294 21.91 -8.78 -10.95
C PHE A 294 21.82 -10.30 -11.06
N TYR A 295 21.62 -10.79 -12.27
CA TYR A 295 21.36 -12.21 -12.52
C TYR A 295 22.04 -12.69 -13.81
N ASP A 296 22.85 -11.85 -14.44
CA ASP A 296 23.81 -12.32 -15.45
C ASP A 296 24.66 -13.44 -14.82
N SER A 297 25.11 -14.37 -15.67
CA SER A 297 26.00 -15.49 -15.36
C SER A 297 27.20 -15.12 -14.47
N GLN A 298 27.72 -13.90 -14.60
CA GLN A 298 28.81 -13.36 -13.78
C GLN A 298 28.42 -13.06 -12.31
N TYR A 299 27.12 -12.99 -11.99
CA TYR A 299 26.56 -12.76 -10.65
C TYR A 299 25.81 -14.00 -10.12
N SER A 300 26.42 -15.17 -10.32
CA SER A 300 25.91 -16.47 -9.84
C SER A 300 26.04 -16.65 -8.32
N LEU A 301 26.94 -15.90 -7.68
CA LEU A 301 27.08 -15.90 -6.22
C LEU A 301 25.97 -15.08 -5.53
N PRO A 302 25.54 -15.48 -4.32
CA PRO A 302 24.63 -14.68 -3.50
C PRO A 302 25.21 -13.30 -3.15
N GLY A 303 24.34 -12.33 -2.88
CA GLY A 303 24.70 -10.98 -2.45
C GLY A 303 24.39 -9.89 -3.46
N HIS A 304 23.68 -10.24 -4.54
CA HIS A 304 23.40 -9.32 -5.65
C HIS A 304 21.91 -9.21 -5.98
N LYS A 305 21.03 -9.85 -5.19
CA LYS A 305 19.59 -9.89 -5.40
C LYS A 305 18.89 -9.69 -4.06
N VAL A 306 17.72 -9.03 -4.04
CA VAL A 306 17.03 -8.70 -2.78
C VAL A 306 16.76 -9.93 -1.92
N PHE A 307 16.36 -11.03 -2.56
CA PHE A 307 16.03 -12.27 -1.88
C PHE A 307 17.25 -12.98 -1.25
N ASP A 308 18.48 -12.59 -1.61
CA ASP A 308 19.68 -13.05 -0.91
C ASP A 308 19.78 -12.44 0.51
N PHE A 309 19.07 -11.32 0.76
CA PHE A 309 19.14 -10.56 2.01
C PHE A 309 17.84 -10.62 2.82
N ALA A 310 16.69 -10.57 2.14
CA ALA A 310 15.40 -10.42 2.81
C ALA A 310 14.22 -11.02 2.05
N ILE A 311 13.25 -11.55 2.82
CA ILE A 311 11.92 -11.87 2.30
C ILE A 311 11.18 -10.55 2.09
N SER A 312 10.86 -10.24 0.84
CA SER A 312 10.12 -9.02 0.50
C SER A 312 8.61 -9.22 0.67
N SER A 313 7.93 -8.24 1.23
CA SER A 313 6.48 -8.14 1.32
C SER A 313 6.04 -6.74 0.95
N TYR A 314 4.81 -6.57 0.47
CA TYR A 314 4.28 -5.25 0.11
C TYR A 314 3.13 -4.89 1.03
N VAL A 315 3.11 -3.64 1.47
CA VAL A 315 2.02 -3.07 2.26
C VAL A 315 1.52 -1.79 1.63
N PRO A 316 0.20 -1.56 1.60
CA PRO A 316 -0.34 -0.32 1.06
C PRO A 316 -0.18 0.87 2.02
N THR A 317 -0.09 0.62 3.33
CA THR A 317 0.06 1.61 4.41
C THR A 317 0.76 0.97 5.61
N LEU A 318 1.36 1.77 6.50
CA LEU A 318 1.95 1.25 7.74
C LEU A 318 0.88 0.67 8.67
N SER A 319 -0.28 1.32 8.75
CA SER A 319 -1.36 0.93 9.66
C SER A 319 -1.89 -0.48 9.46
N ILE A 320 -1.68 -1.10 8.29
CA ILE A 320 -2.11 -2.48 8.06
C ILE A 320 -1.36 -3.48 8.95
N LEU A 321 -0.11 -3.16 9.29
CA LEU A 321 0.76 -4.02 10.11
C LEU A 321 0.40 -3.93 11.60
N ALA A 322 -0.21 -2.82 12.05
CA ALA A 322 -0.74 -2.69 13.40
C ALA A 322 -1.88 -3.68 13.71
N ARG A 323 -2.61 -4.13 12.67
CA ARG A 323 -3.78 -5.02 12.83
C ARG A 323 -3.41 -6.50 12.88
N SER A 324 -2.14 -6.85 12.70
CA SER A 324 -1.66 -8.23 12.69
C SER A 324 -0.74 -8.57 13.87
N PRO A 325 -1.17 -8.40 15.14
CA PRO A 325 -0.36 -8.80 16.29
C PRO A 325 -0.22 -10.32 16.46
N ASN A 326 -1.00 -11.14 15.72
CA ASN A 326 -1.03 -12.60 15.84
C ASN A 326 -0.69 -13.33 14.54
N LEU A 327 0.50 -13.09 13.97
CA LEU A 327 1.04 -14.01 12.94
C LEU A 327 1.66 -15.28 13.56
N HIS A 328 1.80 -15.35 14.88
CA HIS A 328 1.89 -16.62 15.60
C HIS A 328 0.48 -17.21 15.73
N ALA A 329 -0.19 -17.43 14.59
CA ALA A 329 -1.30 -18.37 14.58
C ALA A 329 -0.72 -19.72 15.01
N VAL A 330 -1.18 -20.23 16.16
CA VAL A 330 -0.99 -21.64 16.51
C VAL A 330 -1.37 -22.44 15.24
N PRO A 331 -0.52 -23.36 14.75
CA PRO A 331 -0.86 -24.18 13.61
C PRO A 331 -2.23 -24.79 13.90
N ASN A 332 -3.23 -24.36 13.14
CA ASN A 332 -4.55 -24.96 13.27
C ASN A 332 -4.45 -26.30 12.54
N ASP A 333 -4.55 -27.40 13.28
CA ASP A 333 -4.50 -28.75 12.70
C ASP A 333 -5.63 -28.96 11.66
N ASP A 334 -6.68 -28.13 11.71
CA ASP A 334 -7.73 -28.00 10.71
C ASP A 334 -7.39 -26.97 9.62
N LEU A 335 -6.29 -27.16 8.88
CA LEU A 335 -6.04 -26.38 7.67
C LEU A 335 -7.21 -26.58 6.69
N ARG A 336 -7.94 -25.53 6.35
CA ARG A 336 -8.97 -25.55 5.30
C ARG A 336 -8.49 -24.72 4.12
N LEU A 337 -8.35 -25.37 2.97
CA LEU A 337 -7.85 -24.77 1.75
C LEU A 337 -9.00 -24.44 0.82
N LEU A 338 -9.08 -23.18 0.41
CA LEU A 338 -9.93 -22.73 -0.68
C LEU A 338 -9.04 -22.33 -1.85
N ALA A 339 -9.14 -23.08 -2.96
CA ALA A 339 -8.57 -22.64 -4.23
C ALA A 339 -9.68 -22.26 -5.21
N VAL A 340 -9.50 -21.12 -5.87
CA VAL A 340 -10.42 -20.60 -6.87
C VAL A 340 -9.69 -20.55 -8.22
N ARG A 341 -10.27 -21.18 -9.24
CA ARG A 341 -9.78 -21.05 -10.63
C ARG A 341 -10.60 -20.02 -11.40
N GLN A 342 -9.93 -19.29 -12.28
CA GLN A 342 -10.61 -18.45 -13.26
C GLN A 342 -11.30 -19.35 -14.32
N PRO A 343 -12.63 -19.21 -14.52
CA PRO A 343 -13.31 -19.91 -15.61
C PRO A 343 -12.89 -19.34 -16.97
N PRO A 344 -13.10 -20.09 -18.08
CA PRO A 344 -13.01 -19.51 -19.42
C PRO A 344 -13.85 -18.23 -19.46
N SER A 345 -13.27 -17.13 -19.94
CA SER A 345 -13.92 -15.81 -19.98
C SER A 345 -13.93 -15.32 -21.43
N ASP A 346 -15.05 -14.74 -21.85
CA ASP A 346 -15.23 -14.30 -23.23
C ASP A 346 -14.14 -13.30 -23.63
N GLY A 347 -13.47 -13.55 -24.76
CA GLY A 347 -12.40 -12.71 -25.29
C GLY A 347 -11.01 -12.92 -24.65
N LEU A 348 -10.87 -13.77 -23.63
CA LEU A 348 -9.58 -14.11 -23.02
C LEU A 348 -9.30 -15.62 -23.13
N GLY A 349 -8.08 -15.99 -23.55
CA GLY A 349 -7.70 -17.39 -23.69
C GLY A 349 -7.70 -18.12 -22.34
N GLN A 350 -8.15 -19.38 -22.33
CA GLN A 350 -8.14 -20.23 -21.14
C GLN A 350 -6.71 -20.42 -20.59
N LEU A 351 -6.57 -20.50 -19.26
CA LEU A 351 -5.31 -20.84 -18.58
C LEU A 351 -5.18 -22.37 -18.49
N PRO A 352 -4.33 -23.02 -19.31
CA PRO A 352 -4.36 -24.47 -19.49
C PRO A 352 -3.83 -25.26 -18.28
N GLY A 353 -2.86 -24.69 -17.53
CA GLY A 353 -2.22 -25.37 -16.39
C GLY A 353 -3.05 -25.40 -15.11
N VAL A 354 -4.05 -24.51 -14.98
CA VAL A 354 -4.77 -24.29 -13.72
C VAL A 354 -5.54 -25.54 -13.26
N ALA A 355 -6.03 -26.36 -14.20
CA ALA A 355 -6.69 -27.61 -13.86
C ALA A 355 -5.70 -28.63 -13.24
N SER A 356 -4.50 -28.75 -13.82
CA SER A 356 -3.44 -29.63 -13.34
C SER A 356 -2.86 -29.13 -12.01
N GLU A 357 -2.65 -27.83 -11.85
CA GLU A 357 -2.17 -27.20 -10.61
C GLU A 357 -3.15 -27.44 -9.45
N ILE A 358 -4.45 -27.28 -9.69
CA ILE A 358 -5.48 -27.57 -8.68
C ILE A 358 -5.50 -29.04 -8.30
N ALA A 359 -5.38 -29.95 -9.28
CA ALA A 359 -5.33 -31.39 -9.01
C ALA A 359 -4.11 -31.75 -8.14
N TYR A 360 -2.94 -31.18 -8.47
CA TYR A 360 -1.69 -31.37 -7.73
C TYR A 360 -1.77 -30.87 -6.29
N ILE A 361 -2.40 -29.71 -6.06
CA ILE A 361 -2.59 -29.16 -4.70
C ILE A 361 -3.61 -29.98 -3.91
N LYS A 362 -4.64 -30.53 -4.58
CA LYS A 362 -5.70 -31.32 -3.94
C LYS A 362 -5.22 -32.68 -3.42
N GLU A 363 -4.31 -33.33 -4.15
CA GLU A 363 -3.82 -34.68 -3.83
C GLU A 363 -3.30 -34.84 -2.38
N PRO A 364 -2.46 -33.93 -1.83
CA PRO A 364 -2.00 -34.01 -0.45
C PRO A 364 -2.98 -33.47 0.60
N THR A 365 -4.05 -32.74 0.23
CA THR A 365 -5.00 -32.12 1.18
C THR A 365 -6.48 -32.47 0.94
N PRO A 366 -6.85 -33.76 0.83
CA PRO A 366 -8.19 -34.17 0.39
C PRO A 366 -9.32 -33.80 1.38
N GLN A 367 -9.03 -33.75 2.69
CA GLN A 367 -10.02 -33.44 3.74
C GLN A 367 -10.21 -31.94 4.00
N SER A 368 -9.29 -31.11 3.51
CA SER A 368 -9.24 -29.67 3.73
C SER A 368 -9.93 -28.87 2.63
N TRP A 369 -10.42 -29.52 1.58
CA TRP A 369 -10.81 -28.88 0.33
C TRP A 369 -12.30 -28.59 0.24
N SER A 370 -12.67 -27.34 -0.09
CA SER A 370 -14.04 -26.96 -0.43
C SER A 370 -14.13 -26.46 -1.88
N PRO A 371 -14.71 -27.24 -2.83
CA PRO A 371 -14.87 -26.80 -4.21
C PRO A 371 -16.08 -25.87 -4.32
N LEU A 372 -15.89 -24.55 -4.20
CA LEU A 372 -16.99 -23.59 -4.40
C LEU A 372 -17.57 -23.64 -5.83
N TRP A 373 -16.81 -24.14 -6.82
CA TRP A 373 -17.22 -24.07 -8.22
C TRP A 373 -18.05 -25.28 -8.71
N GLU A 374 -17.95 -26.46 -8.08
CA GLU A 374 -18.77 -27.62 -8.53
C GLU A 374 -20.28 -27.38 -8.29
N GLN A 375 -20.62 -26.46 -7.38
CA GLN A 375 -22.00 -26.06 -7.08
C GLN A 375 -22.50 -24.87 -7.91
N SER A 376 -21.64 -24.09 -8.59
CA SER A 376 -22.08 -22.90 -9.33
C SER A 376 -22.80 -23.23 -10.65
N LYS A 377 -22.66 -24.46 -11.17
CA LYS A 377 -23.48 -24.95 -12.31
C LYS A 377 -24.99 -25.03 -11.99
N LYS A 378 -25.40 -24.92 -10.72
CA LYS A 378 -26.82 -24.88 -10.33
C LYS A 378 -27.47 -23.50 -10.38
N TYR A 379 -26.70 -22.42 -10.54
CA TYR A 379 -27.21 -21.04 -10.43
C TYR A 379 -26.97 -20.17 -11.67
N SER A 380 -26.54 -20.76 -12.79
CA SER A 380 -26.63 -20.08 -14.09
C SER A 380 -28.07 -20.24 -14.62
N VAL A 381 -28.91 -19.26 -14.33
CA VAL A 381 -30.19 -19.01 -15.03
C VAL A 381 -29.92 -18.06 -16.19
#